data_AF-A0A7C0ZIN0-F1
#
_entry.id   AF-A0A7C0ZIN0-F1
#
_cell.length_a   1.000
_cell.length_b   1.000
_cell.length_c   1.000
_cell.angle_alpha   90.00
_cell.angle_beta   90.00
_cell.angle_gamma   90.00
#
_symmetry.space_group_name_H-M   'P 1'
#
loop_
_entity.id
_entity.type
_entity.pdbx_description
1 polymer ?
#
loop_
_entity_poly.entity_id
_entity_poly.type
_entity_poly.pdbx_seq_one_letter_code
_entity_poly.pdbx_strand_id
1 'polypeptide(L)'
;MRQSTGSIKRIWSFLGKPSFSMWLIFMIFLDLVLGSLIMKRHPKVFFALQNNLLQDWMRAYGINEIDITWWFFVLLMLLFILSITSTVCAINRINSVIKGAKGVGLKVIIQRLSTSIIHFGFLFLLIGQLLSHTLSTNLYGKILYRGSSMVLPDSAIKMVLKDLNIQYFKENSPFIGVEGTARDVSATFLIHDRGRYKERKISSNSPLRYRGWAIFIEDFSPKSMSINKSPFICVRIKRDRGVGFMLFGATLFGSGLMLYLFGLKDKRRFLVFLITFTAFSSGCSHRFEQYGEFSVRFLKGGYKEITDGIGRRFLLVPRGKAPLKGYGKAGTIYVPIKSAVIYSTYNAALIKELGHLDTIKGVIVKEKDWFIPEIKEGLRSGNIAYLGEYTSIDFEKLKKIDPDVVFTWDEGIIPKLEELSIPCIITSTRIAKDLDSHINFIRFIATFYNEEDKAKEFTEAQFNKIREISSKIERYAKRHPKVIWGDIYARKVLVEPGNSWAAQVAKLAGCRYLFEDLEGASCMQVTIEKFFSRIKDADILITYRGPESGITSKEMLKSSSRLLQNVNIRPLSEGEIFFTGYRLYQVSDTSDIIYELASLFHPEIFPQRKERRYFFRLPAR
;
A
#
# COMPACT_ATOMS: atom_id res chain seq x y z
N MET A 1 -0.41 40.34 -49.58
CA MET A 1 -1.40 39.42 -48.95
C MET A 1 -1.84 38.20 -49.81
N ARG A 2 -1.59 38.11 -51.12
CA ARG A 2 -2.01 36.95 -51.97
C ARG A 2 -1.14 35.67 -51.87
N GLN A 3 0.15 35.76 -51.48
CA GLN A 3 1.01 34.56 -51.34
C GLN A 3 0.73 33.73 -50.08
N SER A 4 0.35 34.37 -48.97
CA SER A 4 0.07 33.70 -47.68
C SER A 4 -1.09 32.69 -47.77
N THR A 5 -2.13 32.99 -48.56
CA THR A 5 -3.31 32.12 -48.71
C THR A 5 -3.01 30.82 -49.49
N GLY A 6 -1.98 30.82 -50.35
CA GLY A 6 -1.53 29.65 -51.09
C GLY A 6 -0.78 28.63 -50.23
N SER A 7 0.05 29.12 -49.29
CA SER A 7 0.81 28.26 -48.36
C SER A 7 -0.10 27.59 -47.33
N ILE A 8 -1.07 28.32 -46.78
CA ILE A 8 -2.04 27.76 -45.81
C ILE A 8 -2.88 26.65 -46.44
N LYS A 9 -3.32 26.83 -47.70
CA LYS A 9 -4.07 25.78 -48.43
C LYS A 9 -3.24 24.52 -48.68
N ARG A 10 -1.94 24.64 -48.98
CA ARG A 10 -1.04 23.49 -49.14
C ARG A 10 -0.81 22.74 -47.84
N ILE A 11 -0.62 23.46 -46.73
CA ILE A 11 -0.46 22.85 -45.40
C ILE A 11 -1.75 22.12 -44.99
N TRP A 12 -2.91 22.75 -45.18
CA TRP A 12 -4.21 22.16 -44.89
C TRP A 12 -4.47 20.90 -45.72
N SER A 13 -4.14 20.91 -47.01
CA SER A 13 -4.33 19.74 -47.88
C SER A 13 -3.38 18.60 -47.53
N PHE A 14 -2.14 18.90 -47.12
CA PHE A 14 -1.16 17.91 -46.66
C PHE A 14 -1.61 17.25 -45.34
N LEU A 15 -1.99 18.06 -44.34
CA LEU A 15 -2.43 17.57 -43.03
C LEU A 15 -3.69 16.71 -43.11
N GLY A 16 -4.52 16.91 -44.14
CA GLY A 16 -5.72 16.13 -44.39
C GLY A 16 -5.51 14.79 -45.10
N LYS A 17 -4.28 14.44 -45.51
CA LYS A 17 -4.00 13.19 -46.24
C LYS A 17 -4.07 11.97 -45.29
N PRO A 18 -4.88 10.94 -45.60
CA PRO A 18 -4.95 9.72 -44.78
C PRO A 18 -3.62 8.97 -44.65
N SER A 19 -2.79 9.01 -45.70
CA SER A 19 -1.46 8.40 -45.69
C SER A 19 -0.53 9.03 -44.65
N PHE A 20 -0.62 10.35 -44.45
CA PHE A 20 0.17 11.06 -43.44
C PHE A 20 -0.26 10.66 -42.03
N SER A 21 -1.57 10.55 -41.78
CA SER A 21 -2.10 10.06 -40.50
C SER A 21 -1.62 8.64 -40.18
N MET A 22 -1.59 7.74 -41.16
CA MET A 22 -1.10 6.36 -40.96
C MET A 22 0.38 6.32 -40.59
N TRP A 23 1.22 7.09 -41.30
CA TRP A 23 2.63 7.22 -40.95
C TRP A 23 2.84 7.80 -39.55
N LEU A 24 2.02 8.78 -39.18
CA LEU A 24 2.11 9.40 -37.86
C LEU A 24 1.74 8.44 -36.73
N ILE A 25 0.69 7.64 -36.92
CA ILE A 25 0.30 6.58 -35.97
C ILE A 25 1.42 5.53 -35.85
N PHE A 26 2.05 5.16 -36.97
CA PHE A 26 3.18 4.24 -36.97
C PHE A 26 4.39 4.80 -36.20
N MET A 27 4.70 6.09 -36.37
CA MET A 27 5.77 6.75 -35.61
C MET A 27 5.46 6.82 -34.11
N ILE A 28 4.22 7.13 -33.73
CA ILE A 28 3.77 7.08 -32.33
C ILE A 28 3.91 5.68 -31.76
N PHE A 29 3.55 4.65 -32.52
CA PHE A 29 3.71 3.26 -32.09
C PHE A 29 5.18 2.92 -31.85
N LEU A 30 6.08 3.27 -32.78
CA LEU A 30 7.52 3.02 -32.64
C LEU A 30 8.09 3.75 -31.42
N ASP A 31 7.72 5.02 -31.24
CA ASP A 31 8.13 5.83 -30.10
C ASP A 31 7.63 5.25 -28.76
N LEU A 32 6.38 4.80 -28.68
CA LEU A 32 5.83 4.14 -27.49
C LEU A 32 6.55 2.82 -27.17
N VAL A 33 6.95 2.04 -28.19
CA VAL A 33 7.73 0.81 -27.99
C VAL A 33 9.11 1.15 -27.43
N LEU A 34 9.80 2.14 -27.99
CA LEU A 34 11.09 2.61 -27.49
C LEU A 34 10.97 3.17 -26.07
N GLY A 35 9.97 4.02 -25.82
CA GLY A 35 9.66 4.59 -24.52
C GLY A 35 9.38 3.53 -23.47
N SER A 36 8.57 2.51 -23.78
CA SER A 36 8.30 1.38 -22.87
C SER A 36 9.58 0.64 -22.46
N LEU A 37 10.51 0.43 -23.39
CA LEU A 37 11.82 -0.20 -23.10
C LEU A 37 12.69 0.70 -22.21
N ILE A 38 12.72 2.01 -22.46
CA ILE A 38 13.50 2.99 -21.69
C ILE A 38 12.90 3.16 -20.28
N MET A 39 11.58 3.31 -20.16
CA MET A 39 10.86 3.42 -18.89
C MET A 39 11.13 2.24 -17.98
N LYS A 40 11.22 1.02 -18.54
CA LYS A 40 11.53 -0.19 -17.80
C LYS A 40 12.94 -0.18 -17.20
N ARG A 41 13.90 0.49 -17.85
CA ARG A 41 15.29 0.62 -17.39
C ARG A 41 15.50 1.75 -16.38
N HIS A 42 14.65 2.79 -16.41
CA HIS A 42 14.78 3.97 -15.54
C HIS A 42 13.52 4.23 -14.69
N PRO A 43 13.09 3.27 -13.83
CA PRO A 43 11.82 3.38 -13.11
C PRO A 43 11.75 4.56 -12.14
N LYS A 44 12.88 5.02 -11.57
CA LYS A 44 12.92 6.15 -10.63
C LYS A 44 12.43 7.45 -11.29
N VAL A 45 12.92 7.73 -12.51
CA VAL A 45 12.57 8.93 -13.30
C VAL A 45 11.07 8.94 -13.61
N PHE A 46 10.52 7.82 -14.09
CA PHE A 46 9.13 7.76 -14.54
C PHE A 46 8.11 7.47 -13.43
N PHE A 47 8.53 6.95 -12.27
CA PHE A 47 7.65 6.85 -11.09
C PHE A 47 7.31 8.24 -10.54
N ALA A 48 8.26 9.18 -10.60
CA ALA A 48 8.01 10.57 -10.22
C ALA A 48 6.95 11.25 -11.09
N LEU A 49 6.76 10.82 -12.34
CA LEU A 49 5.72 11.33 -13.24
C LEU A 49 4.29 10.98 -12.75
N GLN A 50 4.12 9.92 -11.95
CA GLN A 50 2.81 9.54 -11.42
C GLN A 50 2.37 10.43 -10.24
N ASN A 51 3.35 11.01 -9.53
CA ASN A 51 3.11 11.70 -8.25
C ASN A 51 3.30 13.23 -8.36
N ASN A 52 3.81 13.74 -9.48
CA ASN A 52 4.04 15.15 -9.72
C ASN A 52 3.23 15.65 -10.92
N LEU A 53 2.99 16.96 -10.99
CA LEU A 53 2.48 17.59 -12.20
C LEU A 53 3.49 17.42 -13.34
N LEU A 54 2.99 17.36 -14.57
CA LEU A 54 3.83 17.19 -15.75
C LEU A 54 4.90 18.28 -15.86
N GLN A 55 4.57 19.54 -15.51
CA GLN A 55 5.51 20.66 -15.58
C GLN A 55 6.64 20.55 -14.54
N ASP A 56 6.30 20.14 -13.33
CA ASP A 56 7.25 19.97 -12.24
C ASP A 56 8.18 18.79 -12.55
N TRP A 57 7.62 17.70 -13.06
CA TRP A 57 8.41 16.56 -13.53
C TRP A 57 9.32 16.92 -14.70
N MET A 58 8.84 17.67 -15.69
CA MET A 58 9.66 18.10 -16.84
C MET A 58 10.85 18.96 -16.39
N ARG A 59 10.68 19.83 -15.37
CA ARG A 59 11.77 20.65 -14.83
C ARG A 59 12.74 19.87 -13.95
N ALA A 60 12.22 18.97 -13.11
CA ALA A 60 13.04 18.22 -12.16
C ALA A 60 13.82 17.08 -12.84
N TYR A 61 13.17 16.37 -13.76
CA TYR A 61 13.71 15.14 -14.37
C TYR A 61 13.78 15.22 -15.90
N GLY A 62 12.75 15.76 -16.55
CA GLY A 62 12.66 15.77 -18.02
C GLY A 62 13.86 16.44 -18.70
N ILE A 63 14.06 17.74 -18.49
CA ILE A 63 15.14 18.48 -19.16
C ILE A 63 16.52 18.07 -18.63
N ASN A 64 16.61 17.72 -17.35
CA ASN A 64 17.88 17.37 -16.70
C ASN A 64 18.41 15.98 -17.12
N GLU A 65 17.52 15.06 -17.50
CA GLU A 65 17.85 13.72 -18.00
C GLU A 65 17.27 13.51 -19.41
N ILE A 66 17.60 14.42 -20.33
CA ILE A 66 17.06 14.41 -21.70
C ILE A 66 17.49 13.17 -22.49
N ASP A 67 18.65 12.61 -22.17
CA ASP A 67 19.18 11.36 -22.72
C ASP A 67 18.25 10.17 -22.47
N ILE A 68 17.48 10.20 -21.38
CA ILE A 68 16.52 9.16 -21.00
C ILE A 68 15.08 9.57 -21.36
N THR A 69 14.76 10.86 -21.32
CA THR A 69 13.37 11.34 -21.44
C THR A 69 13.00 11.91 -22.82
N TRP A 70 13.95 12.02 -23.78
CA TRP A 70 13.70 12.60 -25.12
C TRP A 70 12.47 12.02 -25.83
N TRP A 71 12.26 10.69 -25.75
CA TRP A 71 11.17 9.99 -26.41
C TRP A 71 9.81 10.52 -25.94
N PHE A 72 9.71 10.89 -24.66
CA PHE A 72 8.47 11.43 -24.11
C PHE A 72 8.13 12.80 -24.73
N PHE A 73 9.12 13.64 -25.01
CA PHE A 73 8.92 14.90 -25.73
C PHE A 73 8.57 14.69 -27.21
N VAL A 74 9.19 13.68 -27.84
CA VAL A 74 8.83 13.25 -29.20
C VAL A 74 7.38 12.77 -29.23
N LEU A 75 6.96 11.94 -28.27
CA LEU A 75 5.58 11.49 -28.13
C LEU A 75 4.59 12.67 -28.04
N LEU A 76 4.88 13.65 -27.18
CA LEU A 76 4.04 14.84 -27.04
C LEU A 76 3.91 15.61 -28.35
N MET A 77 5.01 15.77 -29.09
CA MET A 77 5.01 16.42 -30.40
C MET A 77 4.20 15.63 -31.44
N LEU A 78 4.38 14.30 -31.50
CA LEU A 78 3.66 13.44 -32.43
C LEU A 78 2.15 13.42 -32.14
N LEU A 79 1.75 13.34 -30.88
CA LEU A 79 0.35 13.42 -30.46
C LEU A 79 -0.27 14.79 -30.77
N PHE A 80 0.50 15.87 -30.66
CA PHE A 80 0.06 17.20 -31.05
C PHE A 80 -0.20 17.30 -32.56
N ILE A 81 0.72 16.82 -33.38
CA ILE A 81 0.54 16.77 -34.84
C ILE A 81 -0.66 15.88 -35.21
N LEU A 82 -0.84 14.75 -34.51
CA LEU A 82 -1.96 13.83 -34.74
C LEU A 82 -3.29 14.50 -34.42
N SER A 83 -3.31 15.32 -33.38
CA SER A 83 -4.49 16.10 -32.99
C SER A 83 -4.85 17.12 -34.08
N ILE A 84 -3.86 17.82 -34.65
CA ILE A 84 -4.07 18.76 -35.75
C ILE A 84 -4.62 18.04 -36.98
N THR A 85 -3.96 16.97 -37.42
CA THR A 85 -4.39 16.18 -38.58
C THR A 85 -5.79 15.60 -38.39
N SER A 86 -6.11 15.07 -37.21
CA SER A 86 -7.44 14.54 -36.89
C SER A 86 -8.52 15.62 -36.97
N THR A 87 -8.20 16.84 -36.52
CA THR A 87 -9.07 18.02 -36.61
C THR A 87 -9.32 18.42 -38.06
N VAL A 88 -8.26 18.55 -38.87
CA VAL A 88 -8.35 18.90 -40.30
C VAL A 88 -9.19 17.87 -41.06
N CYS A 89 -8.94 16.58 -40.83
CA CYS A 89 -9.72 15.50 -41.44
C CYS A 89 -11.21 15.55 -41.02
N ALA A 90 -11.49 15.79 -39.73
CA ALA A 90 -12.86 15.88 -39.23
C ALA A 90 -13.63 17.06 -39.84
N ILE A 91 -13.00 18.24 -39.94
CA ILE A 91 -13.59 19.45 -40.54
C ILE A 91 -13.84 19.26 -42.04
N ASN A 92 -12.88 18.72 -42.78
CA ASN A 92 -13.03 18.46 -44.22
C ASN A 92 -14.20 17.50 -44.48
N ARG A 93 -14.35 16.46 -43.65
CA ARG A 93 -15.46 15.50 -43.74
C ARG A 93 -16.80 16.16 -43.39
N ILE A 94 -16.87 16.98 -42.35
CA ILE A 94 -18.09 17.74 -42.02
C ILE A 94 -18.51 18.62 -43.20
N ASN A 95 -17.58 19.38 -43.78
CA ASN A 95 -17.85 20.25 -44.92
C ASN A 95 -18.35 19.47 -46.15
N SER A 96 -17.79 18.28 -46.40
CA SER A 96 -18.25 17.38 -47.46
C SER A 96 -19.69 16.88 -47.20
N VAL A 97 -20.00 16.50 -45.97
CA VAL A 97 -21.36 16.04 -45.60
C VAL A 97 -22.38 17.17 -45.70
N ILE A 98 -22.06 18.38 -45.24
CA ILE A 98 -22.95 19.56 -45.31
C ILE A 98 -23.24 19.92 -46.77
N LYS A 99 -22.22 19.93 -47.64
CA LYS A 99 -22.40 20.22 -49.08
C LYS A 99 -23.26 19.15 -49.79
N GLY A 100 -23.18 17.90 -49.34
CA GLY A 100 -23.96 16.77 -49.87
C GLY A 100 -25.26 16.47 -49.12
N ALA A 101 -25.75 17.37 -48.26
CA ALA A 101 -26.91 17.13 -47.40
C ALA A 101 -28.27 17.38 -48.08
N LYS A 102 -28.30 18.08 -49.22
CA LYS A 102 -29.55 18.37 -49.95
C LYS A 102 -30.20 17.05 -50.42
N GLY A 103 -31.45 16.83 -49.99
CA GLY A 103 -32.25 15.65 -50.39
C GLY A 103 -31.93 14.34 -49.65
N VAL A 104 -31.06 14.37 -48.63
CA VAL A 104 -30.65 13.16 -47.89
C VAL A 104 -31.36 13.12 -46.53
N GLY A 105 -31.93 11.96 -46.17
CA GLY A 105 -32.61 11.79 -44.88
C GLY A 105 -31.67 11.96 -43.67
N LEU A 106 -32.20 12.54 -42.58
CA LEU A 106 -31.45 12.89 -41.36
C LEU A 106 -30.63 11.71 -40.79
N LYS A 107 -31.17 10.49 -40.87
CA LYS A 107 -30.50 9.25 -40.40
C LYS A 107 -29.18 8.99 -41.15
N VAL A 108 -29.15 9.22 -42.46
CA VAL A 108 -27.97 9.01 -43.31
C VAL A 108 -26.93 10.11 -43.08
N ILE A 109 -27.37 11.34 -42.83
CA ILE A 109 -26.48 12.46 -42.48
C ILE A 109 -25.78 12.19 -41.14
N ILE A 110 -26.53 11.79 -40.11
CA ILE A 110 -25.97 11.43 -38.79
C ILE A 110 -24.97 10.28 -38.90
N GLN A 111 -25.29 9.25 -39.69
CA GLN A 111 -24.39 8.12 -39.92
C GLN A 111 -23.09 8.54 -40.64
N ARG A 112 -23.16 9.45 -41.62
CA ARG A 112 -21.96 9.98 -42.31
C ARG A 112 -21.09 10.82 -41.40
N LEU A 113 -21.66 11.44 -40.37
CA LEU A 113 -20.92 12.22 -39.36
C LEU A 113 -20.27 11.35 -38.27
N SER A 114 -20.64 10.07 -38.15
CA SER A 114 -20.14 9.15 -37.10
C SER A 114 -18.63 9.20 -36.90
N THR A 115 -17.84 9.12 -37.98
CA THR A 115 -16.37 9.14 -37.86
C THR A 115 -15.82 10.51 -37.44
N SER A 116 -16.47 11.62 -37.84
CA SER A 116 -16.07 12.95 -37.35
C SER A 116 -16.37 13.08 -35.86
N ILE A 117 -17.50 12.54 -35.39
CA ILE A 117 -17.85 12.47 -33.96
C ILE A 117 -16.81 11.67 -33.18
N ILE A 118 -16.35 10.53 -33.72
CA ILE A 118 -15.25 9.73 -33.12
C ILE A 118 -13.96 10.55 -33.01
N HIS A 119 -13.55 11.25 -34.07
CA HIS A 119 -12.32 12.08 -34.04
C HIS A 119 -12.41 13.20 -33.02
N PHE A 120 -13.53 13.91 -32.93
CA PHE A 120 -13.72 14.92 -31.89
C PHE A 120 -13.72 14.28 -30.50
N GLY A 121 -14.39 13.13 -30.32
CA GLY A 121 -14.34 12.38 -29.07
C GLY A 121 -12.91 12.05 -28.62
N PHE A 122 -12.08 11.57 -29.53
CA PHE A 122 -10.67 11.30 -29.27
C PHE A 122 -9.86 12.57 -28.92
N LEU A 123 -10.10 13.68 -29.63
CA LEU A 123 -9.46 14.97 -29.32
C LEU A 123 -9.82 15.48 -27.92
N PHE A 124 -11.10 15.39 -27.55
CA PHE A 124 -11.57 15.75 -26.22
C PHE A 124 -10.96 14.86 -25.12
N LEU A 125 -10.74 13.57 -25.40
CA LEU A 125 -10.03 12.67 -24.50
C LEU A 125 -8.57 13.09 -24.31
N LEU A 126 -7.84 13.39 -25.40
CA LEU A 126 -6.44 13.84 -25.32
C LEU A 126 -6.30 15.17 -24.57
N ILE A 127 -7.16 16.14 -24.88
CA ILE A 127 -7.20 17.44 -24.19
C ILE A 127 -7.49 17.22 -22.70
N GLY A 128 -8.46 16.36 -22.38
CA GLY A 128 -8.80 16.01 -21.01
C GLY A 128 -7.62 15.39 -20.26
N GLN A 129 -6.89 14.46 -20.89
CA GLN A 129 -5.70 13.85 -20.29
C GLN A 129 -4.61 14.89 -20.04
N LEU A 130 -4.33 15.76 -21.01
CA LEU A 130 -3.34 16.83 -20.87
C LEU A 130 -3.69 17.78 -19.71
N LEU A 131 -4.93 18.28 -19.68
CA LEU A 131 -5.41 19.16 -18.62
C LEU A 131 -5.37 18.48 -17.24
N SER A 132 -5.63 17.18 -17.19
CA SER A 132 -5.56 16.39 -15.95
C SER A 132 -4.14 16.42 -15.38
N HIS A 133 -3.11 16.21 -16.22
CA HIS A 133 -1.70 16.14 -15.79
C HIS A 133 -1.00 17.50 -15.62
N THR A 134 -1.51 18.57 -16.22
CA THR A 134 -0.88 19.90 -16.14
C THR A 134 -1.53 20.84 -15.13
N LEU A 135 -2.84 20.70 -14.85
CA LEU A 135 -3.61 21.71 -14.09
C LEU A 135 -4.42 21.15 -12.91
N SER A 136 -4.26 19.86 -12.59
CA SER A 136 -5.02 19.22 -11.51
C SER A 136 -4.23 19.10 -10.22
N THR A 137 -4.91 19.34 -9.11
CA THR A 137 -4.32 19.15 -7.78
C THR A 137 -4.88 17.87 -7.15
N ASN A 138 -4.00 17.05 -6.56
CA ASN A 138 -4.34 15.85 -5.81
C ASN A 138 -3.76 15.95 -4.40
N LEU A 139 -4.60 15.73 -3.39
CA LEU A 139 -4.19 15.52 -2.01
C LEU A 139 -4.66 14.14 -1.58
N TYR A 140 -3.72 13.34 -1.08
CA TYR A 140 -3.95 11.98 -0.63
C TYR A 140 -4.02 11.93 0.90
N GLY A 141 -4.71 10.92 1.44
CA GLY A 141 -4.46 10.49 2.81
C GLY A 141 -4.99 11.38 3.94
N LYS A 142 -5.98 12.25 3.69
CA LYS A 142 -6.46 13.16 4.75
C LYS A 142 -7.46 12.45 5.65
N ILE A 143 -7.03 12.09 6.85
CA ILE A 143 -7.87 11.44 7.87
C ILE A 143 -8.73 12.48 8.58
N LEU A 144 -10.03 12.19 8.70
CA LEU A 144 -11.02 13.06 9.33
C LEU A 144 -11.88 12.28 10.32
N TYR A 145 -11.95 12.79 11.55
CA TYR A 145 -12.87 12.32 12.58
C TYR A 145 -14.13 13.19 12.59
N ARG A 146 -15.20 12.69 13.19
CA ARG A 146 -16.41 13.50 13.42
C ARG A 146 -16.05 14.80 14.17
N GLY A 147 -16.53 15.93 13.67
CA GLY A 147 -16.21 17.28 14.15
C GLY A 147 -14.90 17.86 13.61
N SER A 148 -14.04 17.06 12.96
CA SER A 148 -12.80 17.56 12.35
C SER A 148 -13.10 18.48 11.19
N SER A 149 -12.26 19.51 11.03
CA SER A 149 -12.38 20.45 9.92
C SER A 149 -11.15 20.43 9.03
N MET A 150 -11.36 20.65 7.74
CA MET A 150 -10.30 20.81 6.76
C MET A 150 -10.57 22.04 5.89
N VAL A 151 -9.51 22.67 5.43
CA VAL A 151 -9.58 23.74 4.44
C VAL A 151 -9.09 23.18 3.11
N LEU A 152 -9.85 23.44 2.04
CA LEU A 152 -9.45 23.05 0.68
C LEU A 152 -8.33 23.99 0.18
N PRO A 153 -7.26 23.47 -0.46
CA PRO A 153 -6.14 24.27 -0.94
C PRO A 153 -6.58 25.42 -1.85
N ASP A 154 -5.87 26.53 -1.79
CA ASP A 154 -6.10 27.73 -2.63
C ASP A 154 -7.57 28.20 -2.61
N SER A 155 -8.26 27.99 -1.49
CA SER A 155 -9.65 28.38 -1.31
C SER A 155 -9.98 28.73 0.15
N ALA A 156 -10.96 29.61 0.34
CA ALA A 156 -11.53 29.91 1.66
C ALA A 156 -12.62 28.90 2.09
N ILE A 157 -12.71 27.73 1.44
CA ILE A 157 -13.76 26.75 1.69
C ILE A 157 -13.32 25.85 2.84
N LYS A 158 -14.02 25.96 3.97
CA LYS A 158 -13.82 25.10 5.14
C LYS A 158 -14.88 24.00 5.14
N MET A 159 -14.47 22.76 5.35
CA MET A 159 -15.35 21.60 5.42
C MET A 159 -15.22 20.96 6.78
N VAL A 160 -16.35 20.71 7.44
CA VAL A 160 -16.40 20.05 8.74
C VAL A 160 -17.12 18.71 8.55
N LEU A 161 -16.53 17.62 9.02
CA LEU A 161 -17.19 16.32 9.02
C LEU A 161 -18.25 16.31 10.13
N LYS A 162 -19.52 16.49 9.78
CA LYS A 162 -20.63 16.59 10.74
C LYS A 162 -21.03 15.22 11.27
N ASP A 163 -21.14 14.26 10.36
CA ASP A 163 -21.59 12.91 10.67
C ASP A 163 -20.88 11.86 9.82
N LEU A 164 -20.75 10.66 10.39
CA LEU A 164 -20.12 9.50 9.76
C LEU A 164 -20.93 8.26 10.12
N ASN A 165 -21.48 7.60 9.11
CA ASN A 165 -22.33 6.44 9.22
C ASN A 165 -21.74 5.29 8.42
N ILE A 166 -21.36 4.21 9.12
CA ILE A 166 -20.85 2.97 8.54
C ILE A 166 -21.96 1.94 8.65
N GLN A 167 -22.35 1.37 7.51
CA GLN A 167 -23.33 0.29 7.44
C GLN A 167 -22.62 -1.05 7.47
N TYR A 168 -23.15 -2.00 8.23
CA TYR A 168 -22.61 -3.34 8.34
C TYR A 168 -23.57 -4.38 7.73
N PHE A 169 -23.03 -5.53 7.31
CA PHE A 169 -23.86 -6.67 6.94
C PHE A 169 -24.60 -7.20 8.16
N LYS A 170 -25.91 -7.39 8.02
CA LYS A 170 -26.79 -7.93 9.08
C LYS A 170 -26.68 -9.46 9.13
N GLU A 171 -27.06 -10.07 10.23
CA GLU A 171 -27.03 -11.54 10.44
C GLU A 171 -27.82 -12.32 9.38
N ASN A 172 -28.91 -11.76 8.82
CA ASN A 172 -29.71 -12.40 7.77
C ASN A 172 -29.26 -12.04 6.35
N SER A 173 -27.99 -11.70 6.15
CA SER A 173 -27.51 -11.37 4.80
C SER A 173 -27.34 -12.63 3.94
N PRO A 174 -27.60 -12.56 2.63
CA PRO A 174 -27.40 -13.70 1.72
C PRO A 174 -25.92 -14.10 1.54
N PHE A 175 -24.99 -13.38 2.17
CA PHE A 175 -23.56 -13.62 2.15
C PHE A 175 -23.14 -14.22 3.49
N ILE A 176 -22.72 -15.49 3.48
CA ILE A 176 -22.33 -16.25 4.67
C ILE A 176 -20.92 -15.84 5.10
N GLY A 177 -20.71 -15.53 6.38
CA GLY A 177 -19.39 -15.29 6.98
C GLY A 177 -18.88 -13.85 6.88
N VAL A 178 -19.75 -12.90 6.51
CA VAL A 178 -19.45 -11.46 6.45
C VAL A 178 -20.31 -10.64 7.42
N GLU A 179 -21.07 -11.30 8.29
CA GLU A 179 -21.93 -10.66 9.29
C GLU A 179 -21.10 -9.75 10.20
N GLY A 180 -21.57 -8.52 10.41
CA GLY A 180 -20.83 -7.52 11.17
C GLY A 180 -19.67 -6.86 10.43
N THR A 181 -19.30 -7.28 9.22
CA THR A 181 -18.32 -6.54 8.40
C THR A 181 -18.94 -5.30 7.76
N ALA A 182 -18.13 -4.26 7.54
CA ALA A 182 -18.59 -3.01 6.97
C ALA A 182 -18.93 -3.19 5.50
N ARG A 183 -20.20 -2.94 5.18
CA ARG A 183 -20.77 -3.02 3.84
C ARG A 183 -20.55 -1.73 3.05
N ASP A 184 -20.80 -0.59 3.68
CA ASP A 184 -20.70 0.72 3.04
C ASP A 184 -20.42 1.80 4.08
N VAL A 185 -19.88 2.94 3.64
CA VAL A 185 -19.67 4.11 4.49
C VAL A 185 -20.26 5.34 3.81
N SER A 186 -20.89 6.18 4.62
CA SER A 186 -21.33 7.49 4.19
C SER A 186 -21.01 8.54 5.25
N ALA A 187 -20.68 9.74 4.80
CA ALA A 187 -20.37 10.86 5.66
C ALA A 187 -21.15 12.10 5.22
N THR A 188 -21.41 13.00 6.17
CA THR A 188 -22.04 14.29 5.89
C THR A 188 -21.05 15.39 6.22
N PHE A 189 -20.70 16.17 5.20
CA PHE A 189 -19.86 17.36 5.33
C PHE A 189 -20.71 18.62 5.43
N LEU A 190 -20.40 19.46 6.40
CA LEU A 190 -20.85 20.84 6.47
C LEU A 190 -19.80 21.72 5.79
N ILE A 191 -20.15 22.28 4.63
CA ILE A 191 -19.29 23.14 3.83
C ILE A 191 -19.60 24.59 4.17
N HIS A 192 -18.61 25.30 4.68
CA HIS A 192 -18.65 26.75 4.87
C HIS A 192 -17.93 27.45 3.71
N ASP A 193 -18.68 28.24 2.95
CA ASP A 193 -18.21 28.93 1.75
C ASP A 193 -18.88 30.30 1.63
N ARG A 194 -18.09 31.38 1.68
CA ARG A 194 -18.55 32.79 1.61
C ARG A 194 -19.70 33.10 2.58
N GLY A 195 -19.58 32.69 3.85
CA GLY A 195 -20.56 32.97 4.90
C GLY A 195 -21.84 32.12 4.83
N ARG A 196 -21.94 31.16 3.90
CA ARG A 196 -23.07 30.22 3.81
C ARG A 196 -22.62 28.81 4.18
N TYR A 197 -23.50 28.12 4.90
CA TYR A 197 -23.32 26.71 5.25
C TYR A 197 -24.16 25.83 4.31
N LYS A 198 -23.56 24.76 3.79
CA LYS A 198 -24.26 23.76 2.97
C LYS A 198 -23.88 22.36 3.44
N GLU A 199 -24.88 21.54 3.71
CA GLU A 199 -24.67 20.12 4.01
C GLU A 199 -24.63 19.31 2.73
N ARG A 200 -23.66 18.39 2.67
CA ARG A 200 -23.47 17.50 1.54
C ARG A 200 -23.06 16.12 2.02
N LYS A 201 -23.75 15.10 1.52
CA LYS A 201 -23.44 13.70 1.79
C LYS A 201 -22.41 13.18 0.79
N ILE A 202 -21.52 12.32 1.27
CA ILE A 202 -20.56 11.53 0.50
C ILE A 202 -20.77 10.05 0.84
N SER A 203 -20.53 9.14 -0.11
CA SER A 203 -20.38 7.70 0.15
C SER A 203 -19.31 7.10 -0.76
N SER A 204 -18.93 5.85 -0.53
CA SER A 204 -17.91 5.17 -1.36
C SER A 204 -18.23 5.19 -2.85
N ASN A 205 -19.51 5.09 -3.22
CA ASN A 205 -19.98 5.11 -4.61
C ASN A 205 -20.48 6.48 -5.09
N SER A 206 -20.53 7.49 -4.21
CA SER A 206 -21.02 8.83 -4.52
C SER A 206 -20.07 9.89 -3.97
N PRO A 207 -18.98 10.20 -4.71
CA PRO A 207 -17.99 11.18 -4.28
C PRO A 207 -18.59 12.59 -4.25
N LEU A 208 -18.20 13.37 -3.25
CA LEU A 208 -18.70 14.73 -3.07
C LEU A 208 -18.02 15.67 -4.05
N ARG A 209 -18.80 16.27 -4.95
CA ARG A 209 -18.34 17.32 -5.86
C ARG A 209 -18.80 18.70 -5.40
N TYR A 210 -17.87 19.62 -5.20
CA TYR A 210 -18.18 21.01 -4.82
C TYR A 210 -17.21 22.01 -5.44
N ARG A 211 -17.75 22.98 -6.20
CA ARG A 211 -16.98 24.05 -6.87
C ARG A 211 -15.70 23.56 -7.60
N GLY A 212 -15.81 22.43 -8.31
CA GLY A 212 -14.71 21.83 -9.08
C GLY A 212 -13.79 20.90 -8.28
N TRP A 213 -13.93 20.85 -6.96
CA TRP A 213 -13.31 19.82 -6.13
C TRP A 213 -14.15 18.56 -6.10
N ALA A 214 -13.50 17.42 -6.08
CA ALA A 214 -14.07 16.10 -5.89
C ALA A 214 -13.37 15.45 -4.69
N ILE A 215 -14.16 14.95 -3.75
CA ILE A 215 -13.70 14.32 -2.53
C ILE A 215 -14.16 12.88 -2.59
N PHE A 216 -13.21 11.97 -2.40
CA PHE A 216 -13.43 10.52 -2.45
C PHE A 216 -13.07 9.95 -1.10
N ILE A 217 -13.84 8.96 -0.65
CA ILE A 217 -13.45 8.15 0.50
C ILE A 217 -12.45 7.13 -0.04
N GLU A 218 -11.19 7.21 0.41
CA GLU A 218 -10.17 6.21 0.10
C GLU A 218 -10.27 5.04 1.06
N ASP A 219 -10.48 5.36 2.33
CA ASP A 219 -10.56 4.37 3.39
C ASP A 219 -11.43 4.88 4.53
N PHE A 220 -11.82 3.99 5.43
CA PHE A 220 -12.62 4.30 6.60
C PHE A 220 -12.48 3.20 7.64
N SER A 221 -12.64 3.57 8.90
CA SER A 221 -12.62 2.65 10.03
C SER A 221 -13.80 2.97 10.95
N PRO A 222 -14.36 1.97 11.68
CA PRO A 222 -14.01 0.55 11.65
C PRO A 222 -14.59 -0.23 10.45
N LYS A 223 -13.86 -1.30 10.05
CA LYS A 223 -14.28 -2.24 8.99
C LYS A 223 -15.15 -3.40 9.50
N SER A 224 -15.29 -3.52 10.81
CA SER A 224 -16.13 -4.53 11.45
C SER A 224 -16.79 -3.93 12.68
N MET A 225 -18.06 -4.27 12.89
CA MET A 225 -18.88 -3.87 14.02
C MET A 225 -18.33 -4.44 15.33
N SER A 226 -17.57 -5.54 15.28
CA SER A 226 -16.86 -6.13 16.43
C SER A 226 -15.62 -5.35 16.87
N ILE A 227 -15.16 -4.37 16.09
CA ILE A 227 -13.94 -3.62 16.38
C ILE A 227 -14.32 -2.24 16.95
N ASN A 228 -14.11 -2.06 18.26
CA ASN A 228 -14.32 -0.77 18.93
C ASN A 228 -13.15 0.19 18.62
N LYS A 229 -13.22 0.87 17.47
CA LYS A 229 -12.34 1.96 17.02
C LYS A 229 -13.17 3.23 16.82
N SER A 230 -12.59 4.40 17.08
CA SER A 230 -13.22 5.68 16.74
C SER A 230 -13.44 5.77 15.23
N PRO A 231 -14.67 6.11 14.77
CA PRO A 231 -14.96 6.10 13.36
C PRO A 231 -14.26 7.28 12.67
N PHE A 232 -13.53 6.99 11.61
CA PHE A 232 -12.88 7.99 10.76
C PHE A 232 -13.04 7.64 9.29
N ILE A 233 -12.86 8.65 8.44
CA ILE A 233 -12.70 8.48 7.01
C ILE A 233 -11.37 9.06 6.56
N CYS A 234 -10.68 8.36 5.68
CA CYS A 234 -9.58 8.87 4.90
C CYS A 234 -10.15 9.38 3.57
N VAL A 235 -9.87 10.64 3.24
CA VAL A 235 -10.37 11.24 2.00
C VAL A 235 -9.24 11.65 1.06
N ARG A 236 -9.41 11.32 -0.23
CA ARG A 236 -8.67 11.91 -1.34
C ARG A 236 -9.41 13.14 -1.83
N ILE A 237 -8.69 14.24 -1.98
CA ILE A 237 -9.24 15.50 -2.47
C ILE A 237 -8.58 15.79 -3.81
N LYS A 238 -9.38 15.87 -4.87
CA LYS A 238 -8.91 16.08 -6.23
C LYS A 238 -9.63 17.24 -6.88
N ARG A 239 -8.90 18.13 -7.56
CA ARG A 239 -9.47 19.12 -8.47
C ARG A 239 -9.01 18.80 -9.88
N ASP A 240 -9.76 17.94 -10.57
CA ASP A 240 -9.41 17.54 -11.93
C ASP A 240 -10.06 18.47 -12.96
N ARG A 241 -9.24 19.24 -13.69
CA ARG A 241 -9.73 20.13 -14.75
C ARG A 241 -9.95 19.41 -16.09
N GLY A 242 -9.41 18.21 -16.24
CA GLY A 242 -9.50 17.39 -17.45
C GLY A 242 -10.67 16.41 -17.47
N VAL A 243 -11.17 15.96 -16.32
CA VAL A 243 -12.23 14.94 -16.23
C VAL A 243 -13.50 15.30 -17.01
N GLY A 244 -13.92 16.56 -17.02
CA GLY A 244 -15.08 16.99 -17.81
C GLY A 244 -14.88 16.78 -19.31
N PHE A 245 -13.71 17.15 -19.83
CA PHE A 245 -13.33 16.94 -21.23
C PHE A 245 -13.22 15.45 -21.56
N MET A 246 -12.66 14.65 -20.65
CA MET A 246 -12.58 13.19 -20.85
C MET A 246 -13.95 12.52 -20.92
N LEU A 247 -14.87 12.86 -20.01
CA LEU A 247 -16.23 12.30 -20.01
C LEU A 247 -17.00 12.70 -21.28
N PHE A 248 -16.92 13.97 -21.67
CA PHE A 248 -17.54 14.46 -22.90
C PHE A 248 -16.95 13.75 -24.13
N GLY A 249 -15.62 13.65 -24.19
CA GLY A 249 -14.91 12.95 -25.25
C GLY A 249 -15.26 11.46 -25.34
N ALA A 250 -15.32 10.76 -24.21
CA ALA A 250 -15.75 9.36 -24.15
C ALA A 250 -17.19 9.17 -24.65
N THR A 251 -18.09 10.08 -24.29
CA THR A 251 -19.51 10.04 -24.71
C THR A 251 -19.63 10.26 -26.22
N LEU A 252 -18.91 11.25 -26.76
CA LEU A 252 -18.83 11.47 -28.21
C LEU A 252 -18.20 10.26 -28.92
N PHE A 253 -17.08 9.75 -28.43
CA PHE A 253 -16.40 8.61 -29.03
C PHE A 253 -17.31 7.38 -29.06
N GLY A 254 -17.94 7.04 -27.94
CA GLY A 254 -18.85 5.89 -27.82
C GLY A 254 -20.11 6.04 -28.67
N SER A 255 -20.74 7.22 -28.68
CA SER A 255 -21.91 7.48 -29.54
C SER A 255 -21.54 7.45 -31.03
N GLY A 256 -20.41 8.04 -31.41
CA GLY A 256 -19.88 7.98 -32.76
C GLY A 256 -19.58 6.56 -33.21
N LEU A 257 -19.00 5.74 -32.32
CA LEU A 257 -18.74 4.32 -32.58
C LEU A 257 -20.04 3.53 -32.75
N MET A 258 -21.04 3.75 -31.89
CA MET A 258 -22.35 3.12 -32.02
C MET A 258 -23.01 3.48 -33.36
N LEU A 259 -23.04 4.77 -33.72
CA LEU A 259 -23.58 5.23 -35.00
C LEU A 259 -22.84 4.64 -36.21
N TYR A 260 -21.53 4.47 -36.10
CA TYR A 260 -20.72 3.82 -37.13
C TYR A 260 -21.10 2.34 -37.28
N LEU A 261 -21.22 1.63 -36.16
CA LEU A 261 -21.54 0.20 -36.11
C LEU A 261 -22.97 -0.10 -36.58
N PHE A 262 -23.97 0.68 -36.15
CA PHE A 262 -25.36 0.56 -36.65
C PHE A 262 -25.48 0.88 -38.15
N GLY A 263 -24.48 1.56 -38.71
CA GLY A 263 -24.39 1.86 -40.13
C GLY A 263 -23.80 0.76 -41.01
N LEU A 264 -23.22 -0.28 -40.41
CA LEU A 264 -22.66 -1.41 -41.16
C LEU A 264 -23.80 -2.34 -41.60
N LYS A 265 -23.97 -2.51 -42.92
CA LYS A 265 -24.93 -3.48 -43.49
C LYS A 265 -24.60 -4.95 -43.16
N ASP A 266 -23.36 -5.22 -42.77
CA ASP A 266 -22.84 -6.57 -42.59
C ASP A 266 -22.68 -6.93 -41.11
N LYS A 267 -23.61 -7.75 -40.59
CA LYS A 267 -23.63 -8.23 -39.19
C LYS A 267 -22.38 -9.04 -38.81
N ARG A 268 -21.63 -9.60 -39.77
CA ARG A 268 -20.39 -10.36 -39.48
C ARG A 268 -19.27 -9.45 -38.96
N ARG A 269 -19.16 -8.22 -39.48
CA ARG A 269 -18.12 -7.26 -39.03
C ARG A 269 -18.37 -6.74 -37.62
N PHE A 270 -19.64 -6.63 -37.22
CA PHE A 270 -20.04 -6.28 -35.85
C PHE A 270 -19.66 -7.40 -34.86
N LEU A 271 -19.89 -8.66 -35.22
CA LEU A 271 -19.55 -9.82 -34.40
C LEU A 271 -18.03 -9.98 -34.23
N VAL A 272 -17.26 -9.82 -35.30
CA VAL A 272 -15.78 -9.87 -35.25
C VAL A 272 -15.22 -8.75 -34.37
N PHE A 273 -15.75 -7.53 -34.46
CA PHE A 273 -15.35 -6.42 -33.60
C PHE A 273 -15.69 -6.68 -32.12
N LEU A 274 -16.89 -7.20 -31.83
CA LEU A 274 -17.32 -7.54 -30.47
C LEU A 274 -16.46 -8.66 -29.85
N ILE A 275 -16.13 -9.69 -30.63
CA ILE A 275 -15.23 -10.78 -30.22
C ILE A 275 -13.81 -10.26 -29.98
N THR A 276 -13.32 -9.36 -30.84
CA THR A 276 -11.98 -8.77 -30.67
C THR A 276 -11.92 -7.84 -29.46
N PHE A 277 -12.97 -7.05 -29.22
CA PHE A 277 -13.06 -6.15 -28.06
C PHE A 277 -13.18 -6.91 -26.73
N THR A 278 -13.95 -8.00 -26.70
CA THR A 278 -14.08 -8.88 -25.52
C THR A 278 -12.84 -9.75 -25.27
N ALA A 279 -12.15 -10.17 -26.32
CA ALA A 279 -10.85 -10.85 -26.22
C ALA A 279 -9.77 -9.92 -25.64
N PHE A 280 -9.83 -8.61 -25.92
CA PHE A 280 -8.93 -7.61 -25.33
C PHE A 280 -9.37 -7.10 -23.95
N SER A 281 -10.64 -7.26 -23.56
CA SER A 281 -11.15 -6.88 -22.23
C SER A 281 -11.13 -8.03 -21.21
N SER A 282 -10.55 -9.18 -21.58
CA SER A 282 -10.15 -10.20 -20.61
C SER A 282 -8.93 -9.68 -19.84
N GLY A 283 -9.19 -8.77 -18.90
CA GLY A 283 -8.21 -8.40 -17.89
C GLY A 283 -7.73 -9.69 -17.24
N CYS A 284 -6.46 -10.01 -17.46
CA CYS A 284 -5.83 -11.17 -16.86
C CYS A 284 -5.97 -11.00 -15.34
N SER A 285 -6.84 -11.80 -14.71
CA SER A 285 -7.02 -11.81 -13.26
C SER A 285 -5.76 -12.41 -12.63
N HIS A 286 -4.72 -11.59 -12.53
CA HIS A 286 -3.58 -11.90 -11.69
C HIS A 286 -4.09 -11.87 -10.25
N ARG A 287 -4.06 -13.03 -9.58
CA ARG A 287 -4.28 -13.09 -8.12
C ARG A 287 -3.28 -12.12 -7.49
N PHE A 288 -3.77 -11.20 -6.69
CA PHE A 288 -3.00 -10.17 -6.02
C PHE A 288 -3.31 -10.26 -4.53
N GLU A 289 -2.28 -10.36 -3.72
CA GLU A 289 -2.37 -10.39 -2.27
C GLU A 289 -1.51 -9.27 -1.69
N GLN A 290 -2.01 -8.60 -0.65
CA GLN A 290 -1.34 -7.50 0.02
C GLN A 290 -1.46 -7.68 1.53
N TYR A 291 -0.35 -7.46 2.24
CA TYR A 291 -0.27 -7.56 3.70
C TYR A 291 0.53 -6.35 4.20
N GLY A 292 -0.17 -5.30 4.62
CA GLY A 292 0.43 -4.00 4.90
C GLY A 292 1.11 -3.40 3.65
N GLU A 293 2.40 -3.08 3.76
CA GLU A 293 3.21 -2.55 2.64
C GLU A 293 3.75 -3.67 1.71
N PHE A 294 3.63 -4.94 2.10
CA PHE A 294 4.05 -6.08 1.27
C PHE A 294 2.97 -6.45 0.27
N SER A 295 3.36 -6.81 -0.95
CA SER A 295 2.41 -7.37 -1.91
C SER A 295 3.01 -8.48 -2.76
N VAL A 296 2.13 -9.33 -3.28
CA VAL A 296 2.43 -10.46 -4.13
C VAL A 296 1.45 -10.45 -5.30
N ARG A 297 1.96 -10.40 -6.51
CA ARG A 297 1.20 -10.57 -7.75
C ARG A 297 1.57 -11.90 -8.38
N PHE A 298 0.62 -12.82 -8.47
CA PHE A 298 0.81 -14.11 -9.09
C PHE A 298 0.70 -13.98 -10.62
N LEU A 299 1.78 -14.35 -11.31
CA LEU A 299 1.90 -14.25 -12.76
C LEU A 299 1.70 -15.63 -13.42
N LYS A 300 1.43 -15.63 -14.73
CA LYS A 300 1.29 -16.89 -15.49
C LYS A 300 2.59 -17.70 -15.41
N GLY A 301 2.47 -19.02 -15.35
CA GLY A 301 3.62 -19.93 -15.35
C GLY A 301 4.32 -20.08 -14.00
N GLY A 302 3.67 -19.70 -12.89
CA GLY A 302 4.19 -19.88 -11.53
C GLY A 302 5.16 -18.78 -11.07
N TYR A 303 5.41 -17.76 -11.90
CA TYR A 303 6.18 -16.59 -11.49
C TYR A 303 5.37 -15.74 -10.50
N LYS A 304 6.05 -15.02 -9.62
CA LYS A 304 5.42 -14.09 -8.69
C LYS A 304 6.21 -12.78 -8.70
N GLU A 305 5.53 -11.65 -8.82
CA GLU A 305 6.15 -10.34 -8.57
C GLU A 305 5.84 -9.94 -7.13
N ILE A 306 6.85 -9.69 -6.32
CA ILE A 306 6.68 -9.27 -4.93
C ILE A 306 7.14 -7.82 -4.74
N THR A 307 6.54 -7.15 -3.77
CA THR A 307 6.99 -5.84 -3.29
C THR A 307 7.39 -5.97 -1.82
N ASP A 308 8.61 -5.55 -1.48
CA ASP A 308 9.12 -5.58 -0.10
C ASP A 308 8.61 -4.39 0.73
N GLY A 309 8.97 -4.34 2.01
CA GLY A 309 8.40 -3.38 2.96
C GLY A 309 8.85 -1.92 2.76
N ILE A 310 9.73 -1.63 1.79
CA ILE A 310 10.08 -0.27 1.39
C ILE A 310 9.67 0.06 -0.06
N GLY A 311 8.90 -0.83 -0.70
CA GLY A 311 8.34 -0.61 -2.03
C GLY A 311 9.21 -1.10 -3.20
N ARG A 312 10.27 -1.87 -2.97
CA ARG A 312 11.11 -2.42 -4.04
C ARG A 312 10.48 -3.69 -4.60
N ARG A 313 10.61 -3.89 -5.92
CA ARG A 313 9.99 -5.01 -6.64
C ARG A 313 11.00 -6.09 -7.00
N PHE A 314 10.60 -7.35 -6.79
CA PHE A 314 11.40 -8.52 -7.10
C PHE A 314 10.58 -9.56 -7.87
N LEU A 315 11.26 -10.37 -8.66
CA LEU A 315 10.67 -11.49 -9.38
C LEU A 315 11.06 -12.80 -8.72
N LEU A 316 10.07 -13.56 -8.27
CA LEU A 316 10.22 -14.94 -7.88
C LEU A 316 10.06 -15.83 -9.11
N VAL A 317 11.08 -16.63 -9.40
CA VAL A 317 11.20 -17.49 -10.58
C VAL A 317 11.16 -18.95 -10.16
N PRO A 318 10.23 -19.77 -10.66
CA PRO A 318 10.26 -21.21 -10.43
C PRO A 318 11.61 -21.79 -10.89
N ARG A 319 12.25 -22.59 -10.04
CA ARG A 319 13.50 -23.28 -10.42
C ARG A 319 13.32 -24.07 -11.73
N GLY A 320 14.33 -24.01 -12.59
CA GLY A 320 14.29 -24.61 -13.94
C GLY A 320 13.70 -23.70 -15.02
N LYS A 321 13.24 -22.48 -14.70
CA LYS A 321 12.77 -21.49 -15.68
C LYS A 321 13.72 -20.30 -15.80
N ALA A 322 13.73 -19.67 -16.97
CA ALA A 322 14.48 -18.44 -17.21
C ALA A 322 13.75 -17.22 -16.61
N PRO A 323 14.47 -16.22 -16.06
CA PRO A 323 13.85 -15.04 -15.50
C PRO A 323 13.16 -14.18 -16.57
N LEU A 324 12.05 -13.54 -16.20
CA LEU A 324 11.38 -12.58 -17.07
C LEU A 324 12.28 -11.35 -17.28
N LYS A 325 12.34 -10.82 -18.50
CA LYS A 325 13.17 -9.65 -18.82
C LYS A 325 12.79 -8.44 -17.95
N GLY A 326 13.77 -7.67 -17.50
CA GLY A 326 13.60 -6.38 -16.82
C GLY A 326 13.66 -6.40 -15.30
N TYR A 327 14.06 -7.53 -14.71
CA TYR A 327 14.57 -7.61 -13.34
C TYR A 327 16.08 -7.86 -13.43
N GLY A 328 16.88 -7.16 -12.62
CA GLY A 328 18.32 -7.42 -12.50
C GLY A 328 18.58 -8.74 -11.76
N LYS A 329 19.86 -9.16 -11.68
CA LYS A 329 20.24 -10.36 -10.91
C LYS A 329 19.78 -10.29 -9.44
N ALA A 330 20.09 -9.18 -8.75
CA ALA A 330 19.63 -8.95 -7.38
C ALA A 330 18.10 -8.77 -7.23
N GLY A 331 17.40 -8.51 -8.34
CA GLY A 331 15.93 -8.40 -8.40
C GLY A 331 15.23 -9.72 -8.72
N THR A 332 15.97 -10.82 -8.87
CA THR A 332 15.47 -12.14 -9.28
C THR A 332 15.82 -13.17 -8.22
N ILE A 333 14.82 -13.93 -7.75
CA ILE A 333 15.00 -14.94 -6.69
C ILE A 333 14.39 -16.25 -7.19
N TYR A 334 15.16 -17.34 -7.14
CA TYR A 334 14.66 -18.65 -7.55
C TYR A 334 13.96 -19.35 -6.41
N VAL A 335 12.72 -19.77 -6.65
CA VAL A 335 11.86 -20.43 -5.65
C VAL A 335 11.57 -21.89 -6.02
N PRO A 336 11.52 -22.83 -5.06
CA PRO A 336 11.74 -22.60 -3.62
C PRO A 336 13.21 -22.27 -3.30
N ILE A 337 13.44 -21.34 -2.37
CA ILE A 337 14.80 -21.00 -1.92
C ILE A 337 15.41 -22.17 -1.13
N LYS A 338 16.73 -22.29 -1.17
CA LYS A 338 17.53 -23.35 -0.54
C LYS A 338 18.50 -22.80 0.51
N SER A 339 18.88 -21.53 0.39
CA SER A 339 19.79 -20.86 1.32
C SER A 339 19.29 -19.44 1.62
N ALA A 340 19.16 -19.11 2.90
CA ALA A 340 18.74 -17.81 3.37
C ALA A 340 19.65 -17.31 4.51
N VAL A 341 19.87 -15.99 4.53
CA VAL A 341 20.43 -15.28 5.69
C VAL A 341 19.34 -14.44 6.31
N ILE A 342 19.23 -14.48 7.64
CA ILE A 342 18.14 -13.83 8.38
C ILE A 342 18.68 -12.86 9.44
N TYR A 343 18.17 -11.64 9.43
CA TYR A 343 18.52 -10.62 10.43
C TYR A 343 17.53 -10.59 11.59
N SER A 344 16.29 -11.00 11.35
CA SER A 344 15.21 -11.01 12.33
C SER A 344 14.92 -12.43 12.80
N THR A 345 14.88 -12.62 14.12
CA THR A 345 14.47 -13.90 14.73
C THR A 345 13.01 -14.25 14.42
N TYR A 346 12.16 -13.25 14.16
CA TYR A 346 10.77 -13.48 13.77
C TYR A 346 10.69 -14.14 12.40
N ASN A 347 11.52 -13.69 11.44
CA ASN A 347 11.60 -14.34 10.12
C ASN A 347 12.04 -15.80 10.26
N ALA A 348 12.96 -16.12 11.18
CA ALA A 348 13.34 -17.49 11.50
C ALA A 348 12.15 -18.33 11.99
N ALA A 349 11.34 -17.77 12.89
CA ALA A 349 10.17 -18.44 13.44
C ALA A 349 9.11 -18.72 12.36
N LEU A 350 8.90 -17.77 11.43
CA LEU A 350 8.00 -17.98 10.30
C LEU A 350 8.50 -19.06 9.34
N ILE A 351 9.81 -19.06 9.03
CA ILE A 351 10.42 -20.10 8.19
C ILE A 351 10.33 -21.47 8.87
N LYS A 352 10.49 -21.53 10.20
CA LYS A 352 10.29 -22.74 10.99
C LYS A 352 8.86 -23.27 10.88
N GLU A 353 7.87 -22.39 11.01
CA GLU A 353 6.45 -22.75 10.88
C GLU A 353 6.15 -23.38 9.52
N LEU A 354 6.75 -22.82 8.46
CA LEU A 354 6.65 -23.36 7.11
C LEU A 354 7.42 -24.67 6.92
N GLY A 355 8.28 -25.07 7.85
CA GLY A 355 9.03 -26.33 7.80
C GLY A 355 10.36 -26.25 7.05
N HIS A 356 10.90 -25.05 6.84
CA HIS A 356 12.09 -24.82 6.02
C HIS A 356 13.28 -24.22 6.80
N LEU A 357 13.36 -24.50 8.10
CA LEU A 357 14.42 -23.95 8.97
C LEU A 357 15.83 -24.34 8.50
N ASP A 358 15.97 -25.51 7.86
CA ASP A 358 17.22 -26.03 7.28
C ASP A 358 17.80 -25.14 6.17
N THR A 359 16.97 -24.29 5.55
CA THR A 359 17.41 -23.32 4.54
C THR A 359 18.15 -22.13 5.14
N ILE A 360 18.03 -21.89 6.45
CA ILE A 360 18.76 -20.82 7.12
C ILE A 360 20.23 -21.21 7.24
N LYS A 361 21.11 -20.49 6.55
CA LYS A 361 22.57 -20.72 6.56
C LYS A 361 23.37 -19.63 7.26
N GLY A 362 22.75 -18.50 7.59
CA GLY A 362 23.41 -17.45 8.36
C GLY A 362 22.45 -16.59 9.18
N VAL A 363 22.94 -16.12 10.33
CA VAL A 363 22.21 -15.27 11.28
C VAL A 363 23.12 -14.18 11.87
N ILE A 364 22.51 -13.11 12.37
CA ILE A 364 23.23 -12.00 13.04
C ILE A 364 23.04 -11.96 14.56
N VAL A 365 22.20 -12.86 15.08
CA VAL A 365 21.90 -12.97 16.52
C VAL A 365 22.76 -14.06 17.13
N LYS A 366 23.38 -13.77 18.28
CA LYS A 366 24.30 -14.68 18.98
C LYS A 366 23.55 -15.92 19.48
N GLU A 367 24.26 -17.05 19.55
CA GLU A 367 23.70 -18.35 19.96
C GLU A 367 22.92 -18.28 21.28
N LYS A 368 23.48 -17.60 22.29
CA LYS A 368 22.88 -17.48 23.61
C LYS A 368 21.48 -16.85 23.60
N ASP A 369 21.21 -15.96 22.64
CA ASP A 369 19.99 -15.17 22.56
C ASP A 369 18.89 -15.88 21.76
N TRP A 370 19.18 -17.02 21.12
CA TRP A 370 18.16 -17.83 20.45
C TRP A 370 17.31 -18.64 21.44
N PHE A 371 16.08 -18.96 21.05
CA PHE A 371 15.15 -19.85 21.75
C PHE A 371 14.64 -20.96 20.84
N ILE A 372 15.07 -20.96 19.57
CA ILE A 372 14.82 -22.01 18.58
C ILE A 372 15.98 -23.01 18.68
N PRO A 373 15.76 -24.23 19.22
CA PRO A 373 16.84 -25.20 19.47
C PRO A 373 17.64 -25.56 18.23
N GLU A 374 16.97 -25.69 17.09
CA GLU A 374 17.57 -26.08 15.82
C GLU A 374 18.57 -25.02 15.31
N ILE A 375 18.28 -23.73 15.56
CA ILE A 375 19.22 -22.64 15.22
C ILE A 375 20.43 -22.64 16.16
N LYS A 376 20.23 -22.90 17.46
CA LYS A 376 21.36 -23.02 18.42
C LYS A 376 22.30 -24.15 18.01
N GLU A 377 21.74 -25.31 17.72
CA GLU A 377 22.53 -26.46 17.31
C GLU A 377 23.21 -26.21 15.96
N GLY A 378 22.53 -25.54 15.02
CA GLY A 378 23.12 -25.10 13.77
C GLY A 378 24.32 -24.16 13.96
N LEU A 379 24.25 -23.23 14.91
CA LEU A 379 25.36 -22.34 15.26
C LEU A 379 26.53 -23.09 15.92
N ARG A 380 26.24 -24.03 16.84
CA ARG A 380 27.26 -24.85 17.52
C ARG A 380 28.01 -25.78 16.58
N SER A 381 27.27 -26.44 15.69
CA SER A 381 27.80 -27.38 14.71
C SER A 381 28.48 -26.70 13.51
N GLY A 382 28.34 -25.37 13.37
CA GLY A 382 28.86 -24.60 12.25
C GLY A 382 28.02 -24.70 10.96
N ASN A 383 26.87 -25.39 11.01
CA ASN A 383 25.92 -25.48 9.89
C ASN A 383 25.22 -24.14 9.59
N ILE A 384 25.12 -23.26 10.59
CA ILE A 384 24.62 -21.90 10.46
C ILE A 384 25.75 -20.95 10.86
N ALA A 385 26.10 -20.03 9.97
CA ALA A 385 27.14 -19.05 10.24
C ALA A 385 26.62 -17.87 11.06
N TYR A 386 27.36 -17.48 12.11
CA TYR A 386 27.19 -16.19 12.76
C TYR A 386 27.94 -15.10 11.98
N LEU A 387 27.21 -14.10 11.50
CA LEU A 387 27.72 -13.05 10.61
C LEU A 387 28.18 -11.79 11.33
N GLY A 388 28.13 -11.75 12.67
CA GLY A 388 28.40 -10.53 13.42
C GLY A 388 27.13 -9.74 13.75
N GLU A 389 27.28 -8.65 14.50
CA GLU A 389 26.16 -7.76 14.83
C GLU A 389 25.82 -6.84 13.65
N TYR A 390 24.63 -6.25 13.65
CA TYR A 390 24.15 -5.44 12.53
C TYR A 390 25.07 -4.26 12.16
N THR A 391 25.85 -3.75 13.11
CA THR A 391 26.85 -2.67 12.90
C THR A 391 28.16 -3.14 12.29
N SER A 392 28.43 -4.45 12.26
CA SER A 392 29.73 -5.04 11.93
C SER A 392 29.58 -6.39 11.23
N ILE A 393 28.73 -6.42 10.20
CA ILE A 393 28.46 -7.63 9.42
C ILE A 393 29.70 -8.08 8.63
N ASP A 394 30.01 -9.37 8.73
CA ASP A 394 31.06 -10.07 7.99
C ASP A 394 30.57 -10.42 6.58
N PHE A 395 30.76 -9.49 5.64
CA PHE A 395 30.34 -9.65 4.25
C PHE A 395 31.13 -10.73 3.50
N GLU A 396 32.34 -11.07 3.93
CA GLU A 396 33.13 -12.16 3.33
C GLU A 396 32.50 -13.52 3.66
N LYS A 397 32.09 -13.73 4.92
CA LYS A 397 31.30 -14.91 5.28
C LYS A 397 29.95 -14.94 4.58
N LEU A 398 29.25 -13.80 4.50
CA LEU A 398 27.97 -13.71 3.80
C LEU A 398 28.12 -14.11 2.33
N LYS A 399 29.16 -13.60 1.65
CA LYS A 399 29.49 -13.97 0.27
C LYS A 399 29.83 -15.45 0.13
N LYS A 400 30.56 -16.03 1.09
CA LYS A 400 30.89 -17.47 1.09
C LYS A 400 29.65 -18.36 1.23
N ILE A 401 28.63 -17.91 1.96
CA ILE A 401 27.35 -18.63 2.08
C ILE A 401 26.59 -18.65 0.74
N ASP A 402 26.76 -17.60 -0.08
CA ASP A 402 26.06 -17.39 -1.35
C ASP A 402 24.55 -17.65 -1.24
N PRO A 403 23.81 -16.92 -0.37
CA PRO A 403 22.41 -17.19 -0.11
C PRO A 403 21.54 -16.82 -1.32
N ASP A 404 20.45 -17.57 -1.53
CA ASP A 404 19.44 -17.21 -2.54
C ASP A 404 18.75 -15.87 -2.17
N VAL A 405 18.67 -15.56 -0.86
CA VAL A 405 18.08 -14.31 -0.36
C VAL A 405 18.57 -13.95 1.04
N VAL A 406 18.73 -12.65 1.30
CA VAL A 406 18.91 -12.06 2.64
C VAL A 406 17.60 -11.40 3.06
N PHE A 407 17.03 -11.82 4.20
CA PHE A 407 15.89 -11.15 4.81
C PHE A 407 16.37 -10.21 5.92
N THR A 408 16.24 -8.90 5.70
CA THR A 408 16.77 -7.87 6.60
C THR A 408 15.73 -6.79 6.91
N TRP A 409 15.98 -5.99 7.95
CA TRP A 409 15.30 -4.73 8.22
C TRP A 409 16.19 -3.52 7.94
N ASP A 410 17.48 -3.76 7.68
CA ASP A 410 18.50 -2.74 7.48
C ASP A 410 18.61 -2.36 6.00
N GLU A 411 18.21 -1.13 5.67
CA GLU A 411 18.36 -0.58 4.32
C GLU A 411 19.83 -0.28 3.97
N GLY A 412 20.69 -0.09 4.98
CA GLY A 412 22.08 0.30 4.80
C GLY A 412 22.95 -0.75 4.12
N ILE A 413 22.57 -2.03 4.21
CA ILE A 413 23.31 -3.13 3.56
C ILE A 413 22.93 -3.32 2.09
N ILE A 414 21.85 -2.68 1.61
CA ILE A 414 21.34 -2.87 0.25
C ILE A 414 22.44 -2.64 -0.81
N PRO A 415 23.20 -1.52 -0.80
CA PRO A 415 24.21 -1.27 -1.83
C PRO A 415 25.28 -2.36 -1.86
N LYS A 416 25.68 -2.87 -0.69
CA LYS A 416 26.71 -3.91 -0.60
C LYS A 416 26.22 -5.26 -1.11
N LEU A 417 24.97 -5.63 -0.81
CA LEU A 417 24.37 -6.86 -1.32
C LEU A 417 24.11 -6.79 -2.83
N GLU A 418 23.75 -5.61 -3.35
CA GLU A 418 23.64 -5.39 -4.80
C GLU A 418 24.99 -5.54 -5.52
N GLU A 419 26.09 -5.01 -4.96
CA GLU A 419 27.46 -5.21 -5.45
C GLU A 419 27.83 -6.70 -5.50
N LEU A 420 27.47 -7.45 -4.47
CA LEU A 420 27.67 -8.89 -4.38
C LEU A 420 26.69 -9.71 -5.26
N SER A 421 25.73 -9.06 -5.92
CA SER A 421 24.64 -9.71 -6.68
C SER A 421 23.77 -10.66 -5.84
N ILE A 422 23.65 -10.40 -4.54
CA ILE A 422 22.86 -11.21 -3.61
C ILE A 422 21.50 -10.53 -3.40
N PRO A 423 20.37 -11.20 -3.68
CA PRO A 423 19.05 -10.63 -3.44
C PRO A 423 18.80 -10.31 -1.96
N CYS A 424 18.19 -9.17 -1.71
CA CYS A 424 17.92 -8.67 -0.36
C CYS A 424 16.49 -8.16 -0.24
N ILE A 425 15.72 -8.66 0.72
CA ILE A 425 14.33 -8.30 0.96
C ILE A 425 14.23 -7.53 2.28
N ILE A 426 13.72 -6.29 2.24
CA ILE A 426 13.40 -5.54 3.45
C ILE A 426 12.10 -6.07 4.03
N THR A 427 12.15 -6.56 5.27
CA THR A 427 11.06 -7.20 6.00
C THR A 427 10.44 -6.29 7.07
N SER A 428 11.00 -5.10 7.27
CA SER A 428 10.44 -3.99 8.03
C SER A 428 9.59 -3.07 7.14
N THR A 429 8.73 -2.26 7.76
CA THR A 429 7.84 -1.29 7.11
C THR A 429 8.05 0.08 7.73
N ARG A 430 7.69 1.15 7.01
CA ARG A 430 7.87 2.53 7.53
C ARG A 430 6.96 2.84 8.71
N ILE A 431 5.76 2.27 8.69
CA ILE A 431 4.79 2.30 9.80
C ILE A 431 4.82 0.95 10.54
N ALA A 432 4.43 0.94 11.81
CA ALA A 432 4.29 -0.31 12.54
C ALA A 432 3.26 -1.21 11.83
N LYS A 433 3.61 -2.49 11.62
CA LYS A 433 2.64 -3.49 11.15
C LYS A 433 1.51 -3.58 12.16
N ASP A 434 0.28 -3.49 11.68
CA ASP A 434 -0.88 -3.89 12.48
C ASP A 434 -0.88 -5.40 12.71
N LEU A 435 -1.75 -5.88 13.60
CA LEU A 435 -1.81 -7.29 13.95
C LEU A 435 -2.13 -8.17 12.73
N ASP A 436 -3.03 -7.71 11.87
CA ASP A 436 -3.41 -8.45 10.67
C ASP A 436 -2.22 -8.64 9.73
N SER A 437 -1.51 -7.55 9.41
CA SER A 437 -0.31 -7.59 8.58
C SER A 437 0.82 -8.38 9.24
N HIS A 438 0.92 -8.32 10.58
CA HIS A 438 1.93 -9.09 11.33
C HIS A 438 1.70 -10.60 11.22
N ILE A 439 0.45 -11.06 11.39
CA ILE A 439 0.07 -12.48 11.27
C ILE A 439 0.14 -12.92 9.80
N ASN A 440 -0.43 -12.15 8.88
CA ASN A 440 -0.42 -12.47 7.45
C ASN A 440 0.97 -12.36 6.80
N PHE A 441 1.98 -11.80 7.49
CA PHE A 441 3.35 -11.71 6.97
C PHE A 441 3.94 -13.10 6.64
N ILE A 442 3.51 -14.16 7.31
CA ILE A 442 3.90 -15.53 6.95
C ILE A 442 3.51 -15.92 5.53
N ARG A 443 2.38 -15.41 5.02
CA ARG A 443 1.92 -15.66 3.64
C ARG A 443 2.86 -15.02 2.61
N PHE A 444 3.46 -13.88 2.94
CA PHE A 444 4.53 -13.29 2.13
C PHE A 444 5.78 -14.17 2.12
N ILE A 445 6.25 -14.63 3.30
CA ILE A 445 7.41 -15.52 3.41
C ILE A 445 7.17 -16.86 2.69
N ALA A 446 5.96 -17.40 2.73
CA ALA A 446 5.59 -18.65 2.08
C ALA A 446 5.76 -18.64 0.56
N THR A 447 5.68 -17.47 -0.07
CA THR A 447 5.89 -17.34 -1.52
C THR A 447 7.29 -17.74 -1.97
N PHE A 448 8.28 -17.65 -1.07
CA PHE A 448 9.68 -18.05 -1.30
C PHE A 448 9.88 -19.57 -1.26
N TYR A 449 8.91 -20.31 -0.72
CA TYR A 449 8.95 -21.76 -0.55
C TYR A 449 7.86 -22.50 -1.34
N ASN A 450 6.88 -21.78 -1.91
CA ASN A 450 5.64 -22.34 -2.50
C ASN A 450 4.72 -23.02 -1.47
N GLU A 451 4.67 -22.46 -0.26
CA GLU A 451 3.90 -22.99 0.88
C GLU A 451 2.68 -22.08 1.20
N GLU A 452 2.09 -21.44 0.19
CA GLU A 452 1.02 -20.45 0.39
C GLU A 452 -0.22 -21.03 1.08
N ASP A 453 -0.59 -22.27 0.77
CA ASP A 453 -1.76 -22.92 1.36
C ASP A 453 -1.52 -23.22 2.85
N LYS A 454 -0.34 -23.75 3.20
CA LYS A 454 0.07 -23.97 4.59
C LYS A 454 0.08 -22.68 5.40
N ALA A 455 0.60 -21.59 4.80
CA ALA A 455 0.59 -20.28 5.45
C ALA A 455 -0.84 -19.74 5.67
N LYS A 456 -1.73 -19.95 4.70
CA LYS A 456 -3.13 -19.55 4.82
C LYS A 456 -3.82 -20.30 5.97
N GLU A 457 -3.69 -21.62 6.02
CA GLU A 457 -4.26 -22.45 7.10
C GLU A 457 -3.76 -22.00 8.48
N PHE A 458 -2.45 -21.74 8.61
CA PHE A 458 -1.86 -21.23 9.84
C PHE A 458 -2.46 -19.88 10.27
N THR A 459 -2.60 -18.92 9.33
CA THR A 459 -3.18 -17.61 9.65
C THR A 459 -4.65 -17.72 10.07
N GLU A 460 -5.44 -18.56 9.39
CA GLU A 460 -6.85 -18.78 9.72
C GLU A 460 -7.00 -19.40 11.12
N ALA A 461 -6.19 -20.41 11.44
CA ALA A 461 -6.16 -21.03 12.75
C ALA A 461 -5.83 -20.02 13.87
N GLN A 462 -4.88 -19.12 13.62
CA GLN A 462 -4.53 -18.07 14.58
C GLN A 462 -5.67 -17.08 14.81
N PHE A 463 -6.29 -16.56 13.76
CA PHE A 463 -7.42 -15.64 13.92
C PHE A 463 -8.61 -16.28 14.64
N ASN A 464 -8.83 -17.59 14.45
CA ASN A 464 -9.86 -18.32 15.18
C ASN A 464 -9.56 -18.36 16.68
N LYS A 465 -8.34 -18.74 17.08
CA LYS A 465 -7.92 -18.73 18.50
C LYS A 465 -8.01 -17.33 19.11
N ILE A 466 -7.59 -16.30 18.38
CA ILE A 466 -7.68 -14.90 18.84
C ILE A 466 -9.14 -14.51 19.10
N ARG A 467 -10.05 -14.88 18.19
CA ARG A 467 -11.49 -14.63 18.36
C ARG A 467 -12.05 -15.31 19.59
N GLU A 468 -11.66 -16.56 19.85
CA GLU A 468 -12.07 -17.29 21.07
C GLU A 468 -11.60 -16.57 22.35
N ILE A 469 -10.33 -16.15 22.39
CA ILE A 469 -9.77 -15.41 23.53
C ILE A 469 -10.54 -14.09 23.74
N SER A 470 -10.72 -13.30 22.69
CA SER A 470 -11.42 -12.02 22.77
C SER A 470 -12.88 -12.19 23.18
N SER A 471 -13.62 -13.16 22.64
CA SER A 471 -15.00 -13.43 23.04
C SER A 471 -15.11 -13.87 24.51
N LYS A 472 -14.12 -14.62 25.03
CA LYS A 472 -14.09 -15.00 26.45
C LYS A 472 -13.86 -13.77 27.35
N ILE A 473 -12.96 -12.88 26.95
CA ILE A 473 -12.72 -11.61 27.66
C ILE A 473 -13.99 -10.76 27.66
N GLU A 474 -14.62 -10.53 26.50
CA GLU A 474 -15.84 -9.72 26.40
C GLU A 474 -16.98 -10.24 27.28
N ARG A 475 -17.09 -11.57 27.43
CA ARG A 475 -18.16 -12.19 28.23
C ARG A 475 -17.92 -12.13 29.73
N TYR A 476 -16.66 -12.28 30.17
CA TYR A 476 -16.36 -12.54 31.59
C TYR A 476 -15.52 -11.44 32.27
N ALA A 477 -14.82 -10.59 31.53
CA ALA A 477 -13.97 -9.55 32.10
C ALA A 477 -14.80 -8.45 32.77
N LYS A 478 -14.54 -8.23 34.05
CA LYS A 478 -15.21 -7.18 34.84
C LYS A 478 -14.43 -5.88 34.89
N ARG A 479 -13.12 -5.94 34.63
CA ARG A 479 -12.19 -4.81 34.69
C ARG A 479 -11.22 -4.91 33.54
N HIS A 480 -10.79 -3.76 33.01
CA HIS A 480 -9.79 -3.69 31.95
C HIS A 480 -8.62 -2.85 32.44
N PRO A 481 -7.44 -3.45 32.72
CA PRO A 481 -6.30 -2.69 33.22
C PRO A 481 -5.84 -1.68 32.18
N LYS A 482 -5.37 -0.51 32.64
CA LYS A 482 -4.77 0.51 31.79
C LYS A 482 -3.31 0.15 31.52
N VAL A 483 -2.99 -0.12 30.26
CA VAL A 483 -1.66 -0.62 29.87
C VAL A 483 -0.96 0.39 28.97
N ILE A 484 0.35 0.54 29.18
CA ILE A 484 1.28 1.17 28.25
C ILE A 484 2.32 0.14 27.86
N TRP A 485 2.66 0.10 26.57
CA TRP A 485 3.84 -0.62 26.09
C TRP A 485 4.81 0.39 25.52
N GLY A 486 6.00 0.45 26.12
CA GLY A 486 7.01 1.43 25.78
C GLY A 486 8.16 1.43 26.77
N ASP A 487 9.10 2.33 26.56
CA ASP A 487 10.30 2.41 27.37
C ASP A 487 10.79 3.85 27.54
N ILE A 488 11.56 4.05 28.60
CA ILE A 488 12.04 5.35 29.06
C ILE A 488 13.57 5.31 29.05
N TYR A 489 14.16 5.75 27.95
CA TYR A 489 15.60 5.75 27.74
C TYR A 489 16.19 7.13 28.04
N ALA A 490 16.83 7.28 29.19
CA ALA A 490 17.45 8.53 29.64
C ALA A 490 16.47 9.73 29.58
N ARG A 491 16.52 10.54 28.51
CA ARG A 491 15.66 11.71 28.28
C ARG A 491 14.58 11.51 27.21
N LYS A 492 14.47 10.31 26.63
CA LYS A 492 13.49 9.97 25.59
C LYS A 492 12.49 8.96 26.12
N VAL A 493 11.25 9.07 25.66
CA VAL A 493 10.17 8.13 25.94
C VAL A 493 9.68 7.58 24.61
N LEU A 494 9.76 6.26 24.46
CA LEU A 494 9.34 5.54 23.27
C LEU A 494 8.09 4.74 23.63
N VAL A 495 7.07 4.76 22.76
CA VAL A 495 5.82 4.02 22.98
C VAL A 495 5.41 3.29 21.73
N GLU A 496 4.72 2.18 21.90
CA GLU A 496 4.05 1.51 20.80
C GLU A 496 2.75 2.28 20.46
N PRO A 497 2.60 2.78 19.22
CA PRO A 497 1.38 3.45 18.81
C PRO A 497 0.21 2.47 18.65
N GLY A 498 -1.02 2.98 18.65
CA GLY A 498 -2.25 2.17 18.55
C GLY A 498 -2.35 1.31 17.29
N ASN A 499 -1.70 1.72 16.19
CA ASN A 499 -1.64 0.92 14.96
C ASN A 499 -0.66 -0.27 15.05
N SER A 500 0.24 -0.31 16.02
CA SER A 500 1.22 -1.40 16.15
C SER A 500 0.57 -2.73 16.55
N TRP A 501 1.15 -3.84 16.10
CA TRP A 501 0.76 -5.17 16.55
C TRP A 501 0.84 -5.30 18.08
N ALA A 502 1.87 -4.71 18.72
CA ALA A 502 2.07 -4.75 20.17
C ALA A 502 0.90 -4.10 20.95
N ALA A 503 0.44 -2.92 20.51
CA ALA A 503 -0.73 -2.27 21.08
C ALA A 503 -2.02 -3.09 20.83
N GLN A 504 -2.16 -3.66 19.64
CA GLN A 504 -3.35 -4.44 19.27
C GLN A 504 -3.43 -5.78 20.03
N VAL A 505 -2.32 -6.50 20.22
CA VAL A 505 -2.31 -7.73 21.03
C VAL A 505 -2.64 -7.43 22.49
N ALA A 506 -2.11 -6.34 23.05
CA ALA A 506 -2.44 -5.93 24.41
C ALA A 506 -3.93 -5.57 24.54
N LYS A 507 -4.50 -4.87 23.56
CA LYS A 507 -5.93 -4.53 23.52
C LYS A 507 -6.81 -5.78 23.42
N LEU A 508 -6.47 -6.73 22.54
CA LEU A 508 -7.21 -7.99 22.38
C LEU A 508 -7.08 -8.92 23.59
N ALA A 509 -6.02 -8.78 24.39
CA ALA A 509 -5.89 -9.38 25.71
C ALA A 509 -6.76 -8.71 26.79
N GLY A 510 -7.57 -7.72 26.42
CA GLY A 510 -8.60 -7.14 27.28
C GLY A 510 -8.11 -6.00 28.15
N CYS A 511 -7.10 -5.25 27.72
CA CYS A 511 -6.69 -4.03 28.41
C CYS A 511 -7.30 -2.76 27.79
N ARG A 512 -7.22 -1.65 28.53
CA ARG A 512 -7.40 -0.29 27.99
C ARG A 512 -6.03 0.29 27.63
N TYR A 513 -5.66 0.21 26.36
CA TYR A 513 -4.35 0.67 25.90
C TYR A 513 -4.27 2.20 25.83
N LEU A 514 -3.36 2.82 26.58
CA LEU A 514 -3.37 4.28 26.79
C LEU A 514 -2.81 5.10 25.62
N PHE A 515 -2.17 4.49 24.61
CA PHE A 515 -1.68 5.16 23.40
C PHE A 515 -2.41 4.74 22.12
N GLU A 516 -3.67 4.30 22.26
CA GLU A 516 -4.46 3.81 21.12
C GLU A 516 -4.77 4.89 20.06
N ASP A 517 -4.73 6.17 20.42
CA ASP A 517 -4.94 7.32 19.53
C ASP A 517 -3.72 7.69 18.68
N LEU A 518 -2.55 7.09 18.96
CA LEU A 518 -1.33 7.36 18.20
C LEU A 518 -1.23 6.45 16.98
N GLU A 519 -0.69 7.01 15.91
CA GLU A 519 -0.32 6.28 14.71
C GLU A 519 1.12 6.62 14.34
N GLY A 520 1.92 5.60 13.99
CA GLY A 520 3.31 5.80 13.60
C GLY A 520 4.12 4.51 13.46
N ALA A 521 5.44 4.67 13.44
CA ALA A 521 6.38 3.58 13.52
C ALA A 521 6.35 2.91 14.91
N SER A 522 6.76 1.65 14.99
CA SER A 522 6.94 0.94 16.27
C SER A 522 8.04 1.64 17.08
N CYS A 523 7.93 1.63 18.41
CA CYS A 523 8.80 2.42 19.30
C CYS A 523 8.89 3.92 18.95
N MET A 524 7.78 4.58 18.59
CA MET A 524 7.82 6.01 18.26
C MET A 524 8.13 6.87 19.50
N GLN A 525 8.91 7.93 19.30
CA GLN A 525 9.18 8.90 20.37
C GLN A 525 7.97 9.81 20.59
N VAL A 526 7.56 9.96 21.85
CA VAL A 526 6.56 10.96 22.27
C VAL A 526 7.19 12.01 23.18
N THR A 527 6.47 13.11 23.40
CA THR A 527 6.92 14.12 24.37
C THR A 527 6.79 13.57 25.78
N ILE A 528 7.65 14.06 26.67
CA ILE A 528 7.70 13.65 28.08
C ILE A 528 6.35 13.95 28.77
N GLU A 529 5.75 15.10 28.48
CA GLU A 529 4.48 15.55 29.03
C GLU A 529 3.33 14.64 28.57
N LYS A 530 3.32 14.28 27.28
CA LYS A 530 2.31 13.36 26.73
C LYS A 530 2.44 11.97 27.34
N PHE A 531 3.66 11.53 27.61
CA PHE A 531 3.89 10.26 28.29
C PHE A 531 3.43 10.29 29.75
N PHE A 532 3.89 11.27 30.52
CA PHE A 532 3.57 11.38 31.95
C PHE A 532 2.09 11.63 32.23
N SER A 533 1.40 12.39 31.38
CA SER A 533 -0.05 12.60 31.51
C SER A 533 -0.86 11.32 31.44
N ARG A 534 -0.32 10.24 30.85
CA ARG A 534 -0.99 8.95 30.67
C ARG A 534 -0.46 7.87 31.62
N ILE A 535 0.86 7.74 31.76
CA ILE A 535 1.46 6.68 32.59
C ILE A 535 1.19 6.85 34.08
N LYS A 536 0.94 8.08 34.57
CA LYS A 536 0.60 8.31 35.97
C LYS A 536 -0.59 7.46 36.44
N ASP A 537 -1.54 7.20 35.54
CA ASP A 537 -2.76 6.46 35.82
C ASP A 537 -2.71 5.01 35.32
N ALA A 538 -1.62 4.58 34.68
CA ALA A 538 -1.49 3.23 34.14
C ALA A 538 -1.42 2.18 35.26
N ASP A 539 -2.15 1.10 35.11
CA ASP A 539 -2.05 -0.07 35.99
C ASP A 539 -0.78 -0.86 35.68
N ILE A 540 -0.38 -0.91 34.39
CA ILE A 540 0.70 -1.76 33.91
C ILE A 540 1.58 -1.02 32.90
N LEU A 541 2.90 -1.13 33.06
CA LEU A 541 3.91 -0.79 32.06
C LEU A 541 4.56 -2.06 31.51
N ILE A 542 4.55 -2.25 30.20
CA ILE A 542 5.34 -3.27 29.50
C ILE A 542 6.56 -2.58 28.88
N THR A 543 7.75 -2.94 29.32
CA THR A 543 9.04 -2.39 28.85
C THR A 543 9.85 -3.42 28.06
N TYR A 544 10.83 -2.95 27.30
CA TYR A 544 11.80 -3.79 26.59
C TYR A 544 13.05 -4.08 27.43
N ARG A 545 13.20 -3.43 28.58
CA ARG A 545 14.36 -3.61 29.46
C ARG A 545 14.08 -4.54 30.63
N GLY A 546 14.79 -5.66 30.63
CA GLY A 546 14.85 -6.62 31.73
C GLY A 546 16.27 -6.77 32.31
N PRO A 547 16.51 -7.85 33.09
CA PRO A 547 17.79 -8.12 33.74
C PRO A 547 19.00 -8.08 32.81
N GLU A 548 18.85 -8.51 31.56
CA GLU A 548 19.91 -8.52 30.55
C GLU A 548 20.40 -7.11 30.16
N SER A 549 19.56 -6.09 30.39
CA SER A 549 19.92 -4.68 30.22
C SER A 549 20.35 -4.00 31.54
N GLY A 550 20.56 -4.78 32.59
CA GLY A 550 20.87 -4.29 33.94
C GLY A 550 19.66 -3.79 34.72
N ILE A 551 18.43 -4.02 34.24
CA ILE A 551 17.20 -3.64 34.94
C ILE A 551 16.59 -4.89 35.59
N THR A 552 17.02 -5.21 36.81
CA THR A 552 16.55 -6.41 37.52
C THR A 552 15.30 -6.17 38.38
N SER A 553 14.99 -4.92 38.72
CA SER A 553 13.87 -4.54 39.59
C SER A 553 13.28 -3.17 39.25
N LYS A 554 12.08 -2.89 39.78
CA LYS A 554 11.41 -1.58 39.66
C LYS A 554 12.29 -0.47 40.23
N GLU A 555 13.03 -0.74 41.30
CA GLU A 555 14.00 0.19 41.89
C GLU A 555 15.15 0.52 40.93
N MET A 556 15.73 -0.49 40.27
CA MET A 556 16.75 -0.25 39.24
C MET A 556 16.20 0.50 38.03
N LEU A 557 14.98 0.17 37.59
CA LEU A 557 14.33 0.92 36.51
C LEU A 557 14.14 2.39 36.89
N LYS A 558 13.66 2.66 38.11
CA LYS A 558 13.51 4.03 38.64
C LYS A 558 14.84 4.78 38.63
N SER A 559 15.90 4.12 39.09
CA SER A 559 17.25 4.69 39.14
C SER A 559 17.88 4.91 37.75
N SER A 560 17.43 4.18 36.72
CA SER A 560 17.98 4.26 35.36
C SER A 560 17.68 5.58 34.61
N SER A 561 16.74 6.39 35.09
CA SER A 561 16.40 7.68 34.48
C SER A 561 16.07 8.74 35.52
N ARG A 562 16.68 9.92 35.39
CA ARG A 562 16.32 11.11 36.19
C ARG A 562 14.83 11.46 36.08
N LEU A 563 14.19 11.14 34.95
CA LEU A 563 12.75 11.36 34.77
C LEU A 563 11.92 10.48 35.69
N LEU A 564 12.33 9.22 35.89
CA LEU A 564 11.63 8.28 36.77
C LEU A 564 11.92 8.52 38.26
N GLN A 565 13.09 9.07 38.59
CA GLN A 565 13.42 9.40 39.98
C GLN A 565 12.53 10.52 40.53
N ASN A 566 12.13 11.48 39.69
CA ASN A 566 11.43 12.71 40.09
C ASN A 566 9.91 12.66 39.90
N VAL A 567 9.35 11.56 39.39
CA VAL A 567 7.91 11.46 39.13
C VAL A 567 7.36 10.20 39.77
N ASN A 568 6.25 10.34 40.49
CA ASN A 568 5.49 9.21 40.99
C ASN A 568 4.55 8.70 39.89
N ILE A 569 4.80 7.48 39.41
CA ILE A 569 3.94 6.81 38.43
C ILE A 569 3.40 5.53 39.06
N ARG A 570 2.11 5.27 38.84
CA ARG A 570 1.44 4.11 39.44
C ARG A 570 2.13 2.78 39.14
N PRO A 571 2.67 2.48 37.94
CA PRO A 571 3.40 1.23 37.70
C PRO A 571 4.61 0.98 38.63
N LEU A 572 5.27 2.04 39.13
CA LEU A 572 6.40 1.92 40.05
C LEU A 572 5.98 1.73 41.52
N SER A 573 4.78 2.21 41.90
CA SER A 573 4.27 2.12 43.27
C SER A 573 3.31 0.95 43.45
N GLU A 574 2.07 1.09 42.97
CA GLU A 574 0.95 0.18 43.21
C GLU A 574 0.64 -0.74 42.02
N GLY A 575 1.07 -0.35 40.83
CA GLY A 575 0.86 -1.07 39.58
C GLY A 575 1.98 -2.07 39.29
N GLU A 576 1.95 -2.63 38.08
CA GLU A 576 2.91 -3.65 37.64
C GLU A 576 3.81 -3.19 36.52
N ILE A 577 5.02 -3.75 36.50
CA ILE A 577 5.95 -3.60 35.38
C ILE A 577 6.30 -4.99 34.89
N PHE A 578 6.07 -5.22 33.59
CA PHE A 578 6.53 -6.41 32.91
C PHE A 578 7.60 -6.03 31.88
N PHE A 579 8.55 -6.92 31.65
CA PHE A 579 9.47 -6.79 30.52
C PHE A 579 9.29 -7.93 29.53
N THR A 580 9.58 -7.67 28.26
CA THR A 580 9.53 -8.66 27.20
C THR A 580 10.79 -9.53 27.22
N GLY A 581 10.61 -10.85 27.17
CA GLY A 581 11.73 -11.78 26.97
C GLY A 581 12.05 -11.97 25.49
N TYR A 582 13.29 -12.33 25.17
CA TYR A 582 13.75 -12.57 23.79
C TYR A 582 12.89 -13.57 23.01
N ARG A 583 12.30 -14.56 23.69
CA ARG A 583 11.39 -15.55 23.08
C ARG A 583 10.18 -14.90 22.37
N LEU A 584 9.71 -13.73 22.84
CA LEU A 584 8.60 -12.99 22.23
C LEU A 584 8.82 -12.74 20.73
N TYR A 585 10.07 -12.51 20.32
CA TYR A 585 10.44 -12.20 18.95
C TYR A 585 10.83 -13.43 18.11
N GLN A 586 10.67 -14.64 18.65
CA GLN A 586 11.06 -15.91 17.99
C GLN A 586 9.90 -16.91 17.93
N VAL A 587 8.67 -16.40 17.95
CA VAL A 587 7.45 -17.20 17.84
C VAL A 587 6.60 -16.70 16.68
N SER A 588 6.01 -17.65 15.95
CA SER A 588 5.05 -17.42 14.86
C SER A 588 3.62 -17.29 15.39
N ASP A 589 3.28 -18.06 16.43
CA ASP A 589 1.96 -18.06 17.09
C ASP A 589 1.74 -16.80 17.95
N THR A 590 1.05 -15.81 17.37
CA THR A 590 0.67 -14.56 18.05
C THR A 590 -0.52 -14.76 18.99
N SER A 591 -1.37 -15.77 18.75
CA SER A 591 -2.48 -16.09 19.66
C SER A 591 -1.98 -16.53 21.03
N ASP A 592 -0.82 -17.18 21.09
CA ASP A 592 -0.15 -17.55 22.34
C ASP A 592 0.32 -16.34 23.15
N ILE A 593 0.81 -15.29 22.46
CA ILE A 593 1.21 -14.02 23.09
C ILE A 593 -0.02 -13.33 23.70
N ILE A 594 -1.13 -13.28 22.95
CA ILE A 594 -2.40 -12.69 23.42
C ILE A 594 -2.94 -13.49 24.61
N TYR A 595 -2.88 -14.81 24.56
CA TYR A 595 -3.32 -15.66 25.67
C TYR A 595 -2.49 -15.39 26.93
N GLU A 596 -1.17 -15.30 26.82
CA GLU A 596 -0.34 -14.96 27.99
C GLU A 596 -0.72 -13.58 28.53
N LEU A 597 -0.80 -12.54 27.70
CA LEU A 597 -1.25 -11.22 28.16
C LEU A 597 -2.65 -11.27 28.80
N ALA A 598 -3.58 -12.06 28.26
CA ALA A 598 -4.90 -12.24 28.84
C ALA A 598 -4.84 -12.89 30.23
N SER A 599 -3.91 -13.84 30.45
CA SER A 599 -3.63 -14.41 31.78
C SER A 599 -2.95 -13.43 32.74
N LEU A 600 -2.18 -12.47 32.24
CA LEU A 600 -1.64 -11.37 33.05
C LEU A 600 -2.74 -10.41 33.50
N PHE A 601 -3.65 -10.07 32.59
CA PHE A 601 -4.64 -9.03 32.80
C PHE A 601 -5.90 -9.53 33.51
N HIS A 602 -6.28 -10.79 33.26
CA HIS A 602 -7.51 -11.42 33.77
C HIS A 602 -7.22 -12.85 34.27
N PRO A 603 -6.40 -13.03 35.31
CA PRO A 603 -6.02 -14.35 35.83
C PRO A 603 -7.23 -15.19 36.30
N GLU A 604 -8.35 -14.54 36.66
CA GLU A 604 -9.61 -15.22 37.00
C GLU A 604 -10.30 -15.88 35.81
N ILE A 605 -10.02 -15.43 34.59
CA ILE A 605 -10.56 -15.99 33.33
C ILE A 605 -9.56 -16.96 32.70
N PHE A 606 -8.26 -16.66 32.85
CA PHE A 606 -7.15 -17.41 32.28
C PHE A 606 -6.13 -17.77 33.38
N PRO A 607 -6.46 -18.74 34.28
CA PRO A 607 -5.67 -19.00 35.49
C PRO A 607 -4.33 -19.71 35.23
N GLN A 608 -4.18 -20.38 34.08
CA GLN A 608 -2.96 -21.09 33.73
C GLN A 608 -2.09 -20.25 32.81
N ARG A 609 -0.92 -19.82 33.30
CA ARG A 609 0.15 -19.37 32.42
C ARG A 609 0.77 -20.57 31.73
N LYS A 610 0.92 -20.50 30.41
CA LYS A 610 1.68 -21.49 29.65
C LYS A 610 3.13 -21.55 30.16
N GLU A 611 3.77 -22.71 30.06
CA GLU A 611 5.16 -22.92 30.49
C GLU A 611 6.15 -22.00 29.77
N ARG A 612 5.87 -21.70 28.49
CA ARG A 612 6.66 -20.80 27.66
C ARG A 612 6.20 -19.36 27.88
N ARG A 613 6.93 -18.62 28.72
CA ARG A 613 6.63 -17.22 29.04
C ARG A 613 7.31 -16.23 28.08
N TYR A 614 6.58 -15.20 27.68
CA TYR A 614 7.04 -14.05 26.90
C TYR A 614 7.17 -12.79 27.75
N PHE A 615 6.39 -12.68 28.84
CA PHE A 615 6.36 -11.50 29.70
C PHE A 615 6.72 -11.84 31.15
N PHE A 616 7.71 -11.13 31.67
CA PHE A 616 8.28 -11.38 32.99
C PHE A 616 8.02 -10.19 33.91
N ARG A 617 7.55 -10.46 35.12
CA ARG A 617 7.28 -9.42 36.11
C ARG A 617 8.59 -8.89 36.66
N LEU A 618 8.72 -7.58 36.72
CA LEU A 618 9.84 -6.91 37.36
C LEU A 618 9.57 -6.83 38.87
N PRO A 619 10.42 -7.45 39.73
CA PRO A 619 10.24 -7.42 41.17
C PRO A 619 10.43 -6.01 41.72
N ALA A 620 9.96 -5.75 42.95
CA ALA A 620 10.09 -4.44 43.56
C ALA A 620 11.56 -4.06 43.84
N ARG A 621 12.35 -5.00 44.38
CA ARG A 621 13.77 -4.86 44.72
C ARG A 621 14.62 -5.87 43.98
#